data_AF-A0AA91KJH0-F1
#
_entry.id   AF-A0AA91KJH0-F1
#
_cell.length_a   1.000
_cell.length_b   1.000
_cell.length_c   1.000
_cell.angle_alpha   90.00
_cell.angle_beta   90.00
_cell.angle_gamma   90.00
#
_symmetry.space_group_name_H-M   'P 1'
#
loop_
_entity.id
_entity.type
_entity.pdbx_description
1 polymer ?
#
loop_
_entity_poly.entity_id
_entity_poly.type
_entity_poly.pdbx_seq_one_letter_code
_entity_poly.pdbx_strand_id
1 'polypeptide(L)'
;MNEQSFELPGWRLKPPASVPELKEAFRLGARRLKGGRLEVAKFALSHPYDIAFASAREVAARAGVSTSTVMRLINDLGFEKYAAFQQLFREELRRGRQ
;
A
#
# COMPACT_ATOMS: atom_id res chain seq x y z
N MET A 1 -3.23 -16.79 18.58
CA MET A 1 -3.16 -16.12 17.27
C MET A 1 -1.98 -15.16 17.37
N ASN A 2 -0.85 -15.50 16.74
CA ASN A 2 0.42 -14.85 17.05
C ASN A 2 0.57 -13.52 16.30
N GLU A 3 0.31 -12.43 17.01
CA GLU A 3 0.74 -11.07 16.70
C GLU A 3 2.25 -10.95 16.91
N GLN A 4 3.03 -11.64 16.07
CA GLN A 4 4.47 -11.39 16.03
C GLN A 4 4.71 -10.01 15.40
N SER A 5 4.86 -9.03 16.29
CA SER A 5 5.62 -7.80 16.10
C SER A 5 6.82 -8.09 15.20
N PHE A 6 6.73 -7.66 13.96
CA PHE A 6 7.86 -7.64 13.05
C PHE A 6 8.51 -6.28 13.24
N GLU A 7 9.39 -6.17 14.22
CA GLU A 7 10.27 -5.02 14.38
C GLU A 7 11.09 -4.88 13.08
N LEU A 8 10.90 -3.79 12.35
CA LEU A 8 11.58 -3.52 11.09
C LEU A 8 12.74 -2.54 11.29
N PRO A 9 14.01 -2.98 11.15
CA PRO A 9 15.13 -2.07 11.01
C PRO A 9 15.17 -1.45 9.59
N GLY A 10 15.21 -0.11 9.51
CA GLY A 10 15.94 0.61 8.46
C GLY A 10 15.19 1.20 7.25
N TRP A 11 13.87 1.11 7.13
CA TRP A 11 13.12 1.74 6.02
C TRP A 11 11.77 2.31 6.48
N ARG A 12 11.74 3.18 7.51
CA ARG A 12 10.54 4.01 7.73
C ARG A 12 10.57 5.16 6.74
N LEU A 13 9.98 4.96 5.56
CA LEU A 13 9.61 6.09 4.73
C LEU A 13 8.56 6.92 5.46
N LYS A 14 8.53 8.22 5.16
CA LYS A 14 7.39 9.05 5.55
C LYS A 14 6.19 8.56 4.73
N PRO A 15 4.99 8.44 5.35
CA PRO A 15 3.79 8.06 4.62
C PRO A 15 3.61 9.06 3.46
N PRO A 16 3.63 8.60 2.19
CA PRO A 16 3.46 9.50 1.05
C PRO A 16 2.13 10.23 1.20
N ALA A 17 2.10 11.52 0.90
CA ALA A 17 0.90 12.35 1.00
C ALA A 17 0.14 12.44 -0.34
N SER A 18 0.67 11.84 -1.41
CA SER A 18 -0.03 11.72 -2.71
C SER A 18 0.36 10.43 -3.46
N VAL A 19 -0.50 9.95 -4.38
CA VAL A 19 -0.18 8.81 -5.27
C VAL A 19 1.09 9.04 -6.11
N PRO A 20 1.44 10.24 -6.61
CA PRO A 20 2.76 10.48 -7.20
C PRO A 20 3.93 10.16 -6.26
N GLU A 21 3.87 10.61 -5.00
CA GLU A 21 4.90 10.25 -4.01
C GLU A 21 4.91 8.75 -3.72
N LEU A 22 3.74 8.10 -3.69
CA LEU A 22 3.63 6.65 -3.54
C LEU A 22 4.28 5.92 -4.73
N LYS A 23 4.08 6.41 -5.96
CA LYS A 23 4.71 5.88 -7.17
C LYS A 23 6.23 6.04 -7.11
N GLU A 24 6.73 7.17 -6.61
CA GLU A 24 8.17 7.37 -6.39
C GLU A 24 8.72 6.44 -5.32
N ALA A 25 8.03 6.32 -4.18
CA ALA A 25 8.39 5.38 -3.12
C ALA A 25 8.44 3.94 -3.65
N PHE A 26 7.47 3.53 -4.46
CA PHE A 26 7.50 2.24 -5.14
C PHE A 26 8.62 2.15 -6.17
N ARG A 27 8.94 3.19 -6.93
CA ARG A 27 10.04 3.15 -7.89
C ARG A 27 11.40 2.98 -7.19
N LEU A 28 11.61 3.67 -6.08
CA LEU A 28 12.82 3.56 -5.24
C LEU A 28 12.88 2.21 -4.51
N GLY A 29 11.73 1.74 -4.00
CA GLY A 29 11.58 0.49 -3.26
C GLY A 29 11.40 -0.76 -4.12
N ALA A 30 11.06 -0.65 -5.40
CA ALA A 30 10.68 -1.78 -6.28
C ALA A 30 11.79 -2.83 -6.39
N ARG A 31 13.07 -2.42 -6.28
CA ARG A 31 14.20 -3.36 -6.26
C ARG A 31 14.16 -4.31 -5.05
N ARG A 32 13.50 -3.89 -3.97
CA ARG A 32 13.32 -4.64 -2.71
C ARG A 32 11.94 -5.29 -2.60
N LEU A 33 10.92 -4.77 -3.29
CA LEU A 33 9.59 -5.37 -3.36
C LEU A 33 9.64 -6.61 -4.26
N LYS A 34 9.65 -7.80 -3.65
CA LYS A 34 9.56 -9.09 -4.35
C LYS A 34 8.41 -9.93 -3.80
N GLY A 35 7.84 -10.79 -4.65
CA GLY A 35 6.70 -11.65 -4.30
C GLY A 35 5.43 -10.85 -4.00
N GLY A 36 4.66 -11.27 -3.00
CA GLY A 36 3.34 -10.69 -2.73
C GLY A 36 3.33 -9.17 -2.46
N ARG A 37 4.42 -8.57 -1.95
CA ARG A 37 4.51 -7.12 -1.78
C ARG A 37 4.51 -6.36 -3.12
N LEU A 38 5.14 -6.93 -4.14
CA LEU A 38 5.17 -6.35 -5.48
C LEU A 38 3.78 -6.44 -6.13
N GLU A 39 3.08 -7.56 -5.95
CA GLU A 39 1.73 -7.74 -6.47
C GLU A 39 0.74 -6.76 -5.85
N VAL A 40 0.82 -6.51 -4.53
CA VAL A 40 -0.01 -5.48 -3.89
C VAL A 40 0.32 -4.08 -4.42
N ALA A 41 1.60 -3.75 -4.57
CA ALA A 41 2.02 -2.45 -5.09
C ALA A 41 1.52 -2.22 -6.54
N LYS A 42 1.68 -3.23 -7.41
CA LYS A 42 1.15 -3.18 -8.79
C LYS A 42 -0.37 -3.08 -8.82
N PHE A 43 -1.06 -3.86 -7.98
CA PHE A 43 -2.51 -3.81 -7.87
C PHE A 43 -2.97 -2.42 -7.46
N ALA A 44 -2.32 -1.80 -6.47
CA ALA A 44 -2.64 -0.47 -6.02
C ALA A 44 -2.46 0.61 -7.10
N LEU A 45 -1.42 0.48 -7.94
CA LEU A 45 -1.19 1.39 -9.06
C LEU A 45 -2.14 1.17 -10.25
N SER A 46 -2.57 -0.08 -10.47
CA SER A 46 -3.45 -0.45 -11.60
C SER A 46 -4.92 -0.25 -11.28
N HIS A 47 -5.31 -0.42 -10.01
CA HIS A 47 -6.69 -0.38 -9.52
C HIS A 47 -6.85 0.63 -8.36
N PRO A 48 -6.60 1.94 -8.59
CA PRO A 48 -6.70 2.94 -7.54
C PRO A 48 -8.12 3.08 -6.97
N TYR A 49 -9.15 2.83 -7.78
CA TYR A 49 -10.55 2.84 -7.34
C TYR A 49 -10.83 1.73 -6.33
N ASP A 50 -10.41 0.50 -6.62
CA ASP A 50 -10.55 -0.62 -5.69
C ASP A 50 -9.86 -0.35 -4.36
N ILE A 51 -8.65 0.23 -4.35
CA ILE A 51 -7.99 0.59 -3.10
C ILE A 51 -8.77 1.65 -2.32
N ALA A 52 -9.32 2.65 -3.01
CA ALA A 52 -10.05 3.74 -2.37
C ALA A 52 -11.32 3.26 -1.66
N PHE A 53 -12.01 2.26 -2.19
CA PHE A 53 -13.33 1.84 -1.70
C PHE A 53 -13.36 0.47 -1.02
N ALA A 54 -12.47 -0.46 -1.38
CA ALA A 54 -12.44 -1.81 -0.83
C ALA A 54 -11.58 -1.90 0.43
N SER A 55 -11.89 -2.87 1.29
CA SER A 55 -11.16 -3.13 2.54
C SER A 55 -9.81 -3.81 2.28
N ALA A 56 -8.88 -3.72 3.25
CA ALA A 56 -7.56 -4.38 3.15
C ALA A 56 -7.65 -5.87 2.79
N ARG A 57 -8.66 -6.57 3.33
CA ARG A 57 -8.91 -7.99 3.08
C ARG A 57 -9.44 -8.25 1.66
N GLU A 58 -10.30 -7.39 1.13
CA GLU A 58 -10.82 -7.49 -0.23
C GLU A 58 -9.72 -7.20 -1.26
N VAL A 59 -8.92 -6.17 -1.01
CA VAL A 59 -7.75 -5.84 -1.83
C VAL A 59 -6.74 -6.98 -1.80
N ALA A 60 -6.48 -7.56 -0.63
CA ALA A 60 -5.61 -8.72 -0.53
C ALA A 60 -6.12 -9.90 -1.38
N ALA A 61 -7.41 -10.22 -1.26
CA ALA A 61 -8.05 -11.26 -2.06
C ALA A 61 -7.96 -10.98 -3.58
N ARG A 62 -8.22 -9.75 -4.00
CA ARG A 62 -8.12 -9.32 -5.41
C ARG A 62 -6.70 -9.33 -5.94
N ALA A 63 -5.72 -8.96 -5.12
CA ALA A 63 -4.30 -9.01 -5.46
C ALA A 63 -3.70 -10.43 -5.34
N GLY A 64 -4.47 -11.43 -4.91
CA GLY A 64 -4.00 -12.81 -4.74
C GLY A 64 -3.00 -12.98 -3.59
N VAL A 65 -3.07 -12.14 -2.56
CA VAL A 65 -2.16 -12.17 -1.41
C VAL A 65 -2.91 -12.23 -0.09
N SER A 66 -2.19 -12.49 0.99
CA SER A 66 -2.72 -12.41 2.36
C SER A 66 -2.87 -10.96 2.84
N THR A 67 -3.88 -10.67 3.66
CA THR A 67 -4.08 -9.34 4.29
C THR A 67 -2.83 -8.86 5.03
N SER A 68 -2.09 -9.76 5.68
CA SER A 68 -0.83 -9.43 6.35
C SER A 68 0.25 -8.91 5.38
N THR A 69 0.24 -9.34 4.12
CA THR A 69 1.16 -8.84 3.09
C THR A 69 0.84 -7.39 2.74
N VAL A 70 -0.45 -7.05 2.64
CA VAL A 70 -0.91 -5.67 2.44
C VAL A 70 -0.51 -4.80 3.63
N MET A 71 -0.76 -5.27 4.86
CA MET A 71 -0.40 -4.55 6.09
C MET A 71 1.12 -4.34 6.19
N ARG A 72 1.93 -5.34 5.82
CA ARG A 72 3.39 -5.20 5.76
C ARG A 72 3.83 -4.18 4.72
N LEU A 73 3.21 -4.14 3.54
CA LEU A 73 3.54 -3.15 2.51
C LEU A 73 3.24 -1.73 3.00
N ILE A 74 2.05 -1.48 3.57
CA ILE A 74 1.70 -0.14 4.03
C ILE A 74 2.56 0.30 5.23
N ASN A 75 2.96 -0.65 6.09
CA ASN A 75 3.86 -0.36 7.22
C ASN A 75 5.28 -0.01 6.74
N ASP A 76 5.77 -0.72 5.71
CA ASP A 76 7.03 -0.43 5.02
C ASP A 76 7.01 0.97 4.37
N LEU A 77 5.84 1.43 3.90
CA LEU A 77 5.63 2.79 3.40
C LEU A 77 5.48 3.84 4.50
N GLY A 78 5.42 3.45 5.78
CA GLY A 78 5.24 4.36 6.91
C GLY A 78 3.79 4.59 7.36
N PHE A 79 2.81 3.85 6.81
CA PHE A 79 1.43 3.90 7.28
C PHE A 79 1.20 2.95 8.45
N GLU A 80 0.58 3.46 9.51
CA GLU A 80 0.10 2.62 10.62
C GLU A 80 -1.22 1.91 10.30
N LYS A 81 -2.07 2.52 9.46
CA LYS A 81 -3.43 2.04 9.19
C LYS A 81 -3.72 2.01 7.70
N TYR A 82 -4.42 0.97 7.27
CA TYR A 82 -4.88 0.85 5.88
C TYR A 82 -5.78 2.03 5.47
N ALA A 83 -6.58 2.57 6.39
CA ALA A 83 -7.43 3.73 6.13
C ALA A 83 -6.66 4.99 5.68
N ALA A 84 -5.42 5.19 6.16
CA ALA A 84 -4.56 6.28 5.69
C ALA A 84 -4.10 6.04 4.25
N PHE A 85 -3.77 4.78 3.92
CA PHE A 85 -3.50 4.37 2.56
C PHE A 85 -4.71 4.56 1.64
N GLN A 86 -5.93 4.19 2.06
CA GLN A 86 -7.15 4.39 1.26
C GLN A 86 -7.43 5.87 0.96
N GLN A 87 -7.19 6.75 1.95
CA GLN A 87 -7.44 8.19 1.81
C GLN A 87 -6.63 8.80 0.66
N LEU A 88 -5.36 8.41 0.50
CA LEU A 88 -4.53 8.83 -0.63
C LEU A 88 -5.17 8.57 -1.98
N PHE A 89 -5.68 7.35 -2.17
CA PHE A 89 -6.32 6.97 -3.42
C PHE A 89 -7.63 7.72 -3.62
N ARG A 90 -8.41 7.95 -2.55
CA ARG A 90 -9.62 8.78 -2.62
C ARG A 90 -9.30 10.22 -3.02
N GLU A 91 -8.28 10.82 -2.44
CA GLU A 91 -7.86 12.19 -2.73
C GLU A 91 -7.37 12.33 -4.17
N GLU A 92 -6.62 11.35 -4.67
CA GLU A 92 -6.12 11.35 -6.04
C GLU A 92 -7.22 11.11 -7.07
N LEU A 93 -8.18 10.23 -6.79
CA LEU A 93 -9.38 10.07 -7.61
C LEU A 93 -10.24 11.34 -7.63
N ARG A 94 -10.24 12.11 -6.53
CA ARG A 94 -10.90 13.41 -6.48
C ARG A 94 -10.15 14.46 -7.30
N ARG A 95 -8.81 14.48 -7.25
CA ARG A 95 -7.96 15.41 -8.02
C ARG A 95 -7.97 15.15 -9.52
N GLY A 96 -7.94 13.89 -9.95
CA GLY A 96 -7.90 13.50 -11.37
C GLY A 96 -9.21 13.71 -12.13
N ARG A 97 -10.25 14.26 -11.49
CA ARG A 97 -11.58 14.51 -12.08
C ARG A 97 -11.88 15.99 -12.36
N GLN A 98 -10.85 16.84 -12.38
CA GLN A 98 -10.95 18.27 -12.73
C GLN A 98 -10.28 18.57 -14.08
#